data_AF-A0A9P9Z468-F1
#
_entry.id   AF-A0A9P9Z468-F1
#
_cell.length_a   1.000
_cell.length_b   1.000
_cell.length_c   1.000
_cell.angle_alpha   90.00
_cell.angle_beta   90.00
_cell.angle_gamma   90.00
#
_symmetry.space_group_name_H-M   'P 1'
#
loop_
_entity.id
_entity.type
_entity.pdbx_description
1 polymer ?
#
loop_
_entity_poly.entity_id
_entity_poly.type
_entity_poly.pdbx_seq_one_letter_code
_entity_poly.pdbx_strand_id
1 'polypeptide(L)'
;MTTILGIHLILLGLGAFLLVFKAVYFGGVYDTWAPGGGDVRKITNLTLSPSVIFGYLLKSPFGGEGWIVSVDDLEDIIGGHVWLGSICILGGIWHILTKPFAWARRAFVWSGEAYLSYSLGALSVFGFIACCFVWFNNTAYPSEFYGPTGPEASQAQAFTFLVRDQRLGANVGSAQGPTGLGKYLMRSPTGEVIFGGETMRFWDLRAPWLEPLRGPNGLDLSRLKKDIQPWQERRSAEYMTHAPLGSLNSVGGVATEINAVNYVSPRSWLATSHFVLGFFFFVGHLWHAGRARAAAAGFEKGIDRDLEPVLFMTPLN
;
A
#
# COMPACT_ATOMS: atom_id res chain seq x y z
N MET A 1 -7.95 32.52 -1.28
CA MET A 1 -7.80 31.07 -0.98
C MET A 1 -7.10 30.32 -2.11
N THR A 2 -7.55 30.42 -3.37
CA THR A 2 -6.92 29.70 -4.50
C THR A 2 -5.45 30.05 -4.74
N THR A 3 -5.04 31.31 -4.57
CA THR A 3 -3.62 31.71 -4.69
C THR A 3 -2.72 30.98 -3.67
N ILE A 4 -3.15 30.87 -2.41
CA ILE A 4 -2.38 30.17 -1.36
C ILE A 4 -2.29 28.67 -1.68
N LEU A 5 -3.41 28.05 -2.08
CA LEU A 5 -3.43 26.67 -2.57
C LEU A 5 -2.44 26.48 -3.72
N GLY A 6 -2.43 27.41 -4.68
CA GLY A 6 -1.57 27.33 -5.85
C GLY A 6 -0.08 27.42 -5.52
N ILE A 7 0.30 28.28 -4.55
CA ILE A 7 1.68 28.34 -4.04
C ILE A 7 2.08 27.00 -3.41
N HIS A 8 1.23 26.42 -2.54
CA HIS A 8 1.52 25.13 -1.92
C HIS A 8 1.62 24.00 -2.94
N LEU A 9 0.78 23.98 -3.98
CA LEU A 9 0.85 22.98 -5.05
C LEU A 9 2.18 23.06 -5.81
N ILE A 10 2.67 24.26 -6.12
CA ILE A 10 4.00 24.43 -6.74
C ILE A 10 5.09 23.87 -5.82
N LEU A 11 5.06 24.20 -4.52
CA LEU A 11 6.04 23.70 -3.55
C LEU A 11 6.02 22.16 -3.45
N LEU A 12 4.83 21.55 -3.42
CA LEU A 12 4.69 20.09 -3.45
C LEU A 12 5.24 19.48 -4.74
N GLY A 13 4.99 20.12 -5.89
CA GLY A 13 5.50 19.68 -7.17
C GLY A 13 7.02 19.72 -7.24
N LEU A 14 7.65 20.77 -6.70
CA LEU A 14 9.10 20.84 -6.54
C LEU A 14 9.62 19.72 -5.61
N GLY A 15 8.91 19.43 -4.53
CA GLY A 15 9.22 18.29 -3.65
C GLY A 15 9.22 16.95 -4.37
N ALA A 16 8.24 16.69 -5.25
CA ALA A 16 8.20 15.48 -6.07
C ALA A 16 9.43 15.39 -7.01
N PHE A 17 9.83 16.51 -7.62
CA PHE A 17 11.04 16.54 -8.45
C PHE A 17 12.34 16.35 -7.67
N LEU A 18 12.40 16.69 -6.37
CA LEU A 18 13.58 16.39 -5.56
C LEU A 18 13.84 14.87 -5.47
N LEU A 19 12.78 14.05 -5.37
CA LEU A 19 12.93 12.60 -5.42
C LEU A 19 13.43 12.14 -6.79
N VAL A 20 12.89 12.70 -7.88
CA VAL A 20 13.35 12.40 -9.24
C VAL A 20 14.82 12.75 -9.40
N PHE A 21 15.25 13.91 -8.93
CA PHE A 21 16.65 14.32 -9.00
C PHE A 21 17.55 13.39 -8.18
N LYS A 22 17.10 12.94 -7.00
CA LYS A 22 17.82 11.97 -6.18
C LYS A 22 18.04 10.65 -6.94
N ALA A 23 16.99 10.11 -7.54
CA ALA A 23 17.00 8.83 -8.22
C ALA A 23 17.80 8.83 -9.53
N VAL A 24 17.76 9.93 -10.29
CA VAL A 24 18.41 10.03 -11.61
C VAL A 24 19.85 10.52 -11.50
N TYR A 25 20.08 11.60 -10.74
CA TYR A 25 21.37 12.31 -10.77
C TYR A 25 22.21 12.08 -9.51
N PHE A 26 21.60 12.10 -8.32
CA PHE A 26 22.33 12.07 -7.05
C PHE A 26 22.45 10.67 -6.44
N GLY A 27 23.12 9.77 -7.16
CA GLY A 27 23.54 8.46 -6.62
C GLY A 27 22.46 7.38 -6.58
N GLY A 28 21.22 7.66 -7.01
CA GLY A 28 20.20 6.63 -7.15
C GLY A 28 19.38 6.36 -5.88
N VAL A 29 18.62 5.27 -5.90
CA VAL A 29 17.79 4.81 -4.78
C VAL A 29 17.97 3.29 -4.61
N TYR A 30 17.63 2.76 -3.45
CA TYR A 30 17.73 1.33 -3.19
C TYR A 30 16.67 0.56 -4.00
N ASP A 31 17.11 -0.42 -4.78
CA ASP A 31 16.25 -1.32 -5.53
C ASP A 31 16.38 -2.74 -4.98
N THR A 32 15.33 -3.27 -4.34
CA THR A 32 15.28 -4.67 -3.91
C THR A 32 15.27 -5.65 -5.10
N TRP A 33 14.84 -5.18 -6.28
CA TRP A 33 14.73 -5.96 -7.52
C TRP A 33 15.97 -5.89 -8.41
N ALA A 34 17.05 -5.26 -7.94
CA ALA A 34 18.29 -5.20 -8.69
C ALA A 34 18.78 -6.64 -9.06
N PRO A 35 19.19 -6.88 -10.32
CA PRO A 35 19.66 -8.20 -10.73
C PRO A 35 20.84 -8.68 -9.90
N GLY A 36 20.70 -9.85 -9.27
CA GLY A 36 21.73 -10.43 -8.39
C GLY A 36 21.55 -10.11 -6.90
N GLY A 37 20.53 -9.33 -6.54
CA GLY A 37 20.21 -8.96 -5.16
C GLY A 37 20.11 -7.44 -4.99
N GLY A 38 19.35 -7.00 -3.98
CA GLY A 38 19.03 -5.59 -3.83
C GLY A 38 20.24 -4.68 -3.61
N ASP A 39 20.30 -3.58 -4.36
CA ASP A 39 21.42 -2.62 -4.34
C ASP A 39 20.93 -1.20 -4.69
N VAL A 40 21.75 -0.19 -4.39
CA VAL A 40 21.48 1.19 -4.79
C VAL A 40 21.83 1.37 -6.26
N ARG A 41 20.87 1.81 -7.07
CA ARG A 41 21.10 2.13 -8.48
C ARG A 41 20.46 3.44 -8.91
N LYS A 42 21.08 4.06 -9.91
CA LYS A 42 20.48 5.20 -10.63
C LYS A 42 19.35 4.69 -11.53
N ILE A 43 18.29 5.48 -11.65
CA ILE A 43 17.19 5.19 -12.57
C ILE A 43 17.40 6.02 -13.83
N THR A 44 17.73 5.36 -14.94
CA THR A 44 18.09 6.02 -16.20
C THR A 44 16.97 6.01 -17.22
N ASN A 45 16.05 5.05 -17.15
CA ASN A 45 14.97 4.85 -18.11
C ASN A 45 13.61 4.99 -17.42
N LEU A 46 13.18 6.23 -17.18
CA LEU A 46 11.91 6.50 -16.49
C LEU A 46 10.70 6.08 -17.34
N THR A 47 9.70 5.48 -16.71
CA THR A 47 8.42 5.24 -17.37
C THR A 47 7.63 6.54 -17.46
N LEU A 48 7.64 7.13 -18.64
CA LEU A 48 6.86 8.35 -18.94
C LEU A 48 5.58 8.06 -19.73
N SER A 49 5.32 6.79 -20.06
CA SER A 49 4.10 6.39 -20.78
C SER A 49 2.86 6.65 -19.91
N PRO A 50 1.92 7.52 -20.33
CA PRO A 50 0.74 7.81 -19.54
C PRO A 50 -0.17 6.59 -19.39
N SER A 51 -0.20 5.68 -20.36
CA SER A 51 -1.03 4.47 -20.28
C SER A 51 -0.60 3.54 -19.13
N VAL A 52 0.69 3.52 -18.80
CA VAL A 52 1.21 2.74 -17.66
C VAL A 52 0.91 3.49 -16.36
N ILE A 53 1.36 4.75 -16.25
CA ILE A 53 1.26 5.54 -15.02
C ILE A 53 -0.20 5.74 -14.58
N PHE A 54 -1.08 6.18 -15.49
CA PHE A 54 -2.50 6.33 -15.16
C PHE A 54 -3.24 4.99 -15.18
N GLY A 55 -2.67 3.94 -15.77
CA GLY A 55 -3.18 2.57 -15.72
C GLY A 55 -3.29 2.06 -14.28
N TYR A 56 -2.26 2.30 -13.45
CA TYR A 56 -2.30 1.94 -12.02
C TYR A 56 -3.50 2.55 -11.27
N LEU A 57 -3.89 3.79 -11.60
CA LEU A 57 -5.02 4.47 -10.95
C LEU A 57 -6.37 3.81 -11.26
N LEU A 58 -6.45 3.04 -12.35
CA LEU A 58 -7.66 2.36 -12.82
C LEU A 58 -7.69 0.86 -12.46
N LYS A 59 -6.63 0.33 -11.88
CA LYS A 59 -6.59 -1.06 -11.42
C LYS A 59 -7.56 -1.29 -10.27
N SER A 60 -8.08 -2.51 -10.20
CA SER A 60 -8.91 -2.96 -9.09
C SER A 60 -8.12 -2.95 -7.77
N PRO A 61 -8.73 -2.57 -6.63
CA PRO A 61 -8.07 -2.63 -5.32
C PRO A 61 -8.10 -4.04 -4.69
N PHE A 62 -8.69 -5.04 -5.35
CA PHE A 62 -8.79 -6.41 -4.85
C PHE A 62 -7.52 -7.25 -5.12
N GLY A 63 -7.49 -8.47 -4.58
CA GLY A 63 -6.39 -9.42 -4.74
C GLY A 63 -6.03 -9.67 -6.22
N GLY A 64 -4.77 -9.97 -6.49
CA GLY A 64 -4.19 -10.06 -7.83
C GLY A 64 -3.92 -8.72 -8.54
N GLU A 65 -4.62 -7.65 -8.18
CA GLU A 65 -4.56 -6.35 -8.87
C GLU A 65 -3.91 -5.25 -8.03
N GLY A 66 -4.44 -4.97 -6.85
CA GLY A 66 -3.79 -4.12 -5.84
C GLY A 66 -3.69 -2.61 -6.13
N TRP A 67 -4.52 -2.04 -7.01
CA TRP A 67 -4.53 -0.60 -7.34
C TRP A 67 -3.09 -0.02 -7.49
N ILE A 68 -2.79 1.15 -6.93
CA ILE A 68 -1.43 1.74 -6.94
C ILE A 68 -0.45 1.04 -5.99
N VAL A 69 -0.93 0.23 -5.04
CA VAL A 69 -0.06 -0.53 -4.11
C VAL A 69 0.75 -1.60 -4.86
N SER A 70 0.29 -1.98 -6.05
CA SER A 70 0.91 -2.98 -6.91
C SER A 70 2.14 -2.51 -7.70
N VAL A 71 2.55 -1.24 -7.59
CA VAL A 71 3.75 -0.75 -8.29
C VAL A 71 4.98 -1.56 -7.86
N ASP A 72 5.65 -2.19 -8.82
CA ASP A 72 6.65 -3.23 -8.56
C ASP A 72 8.06 -2.88 -9.07
N ASP A 73 8.25 -1.79 -9.81
CA ASP A 73 9.57 -1.29 -10.19
C ASP A 73 9.79 0.20 -9.88
N LEU A 74 11.05 0.64 -9.93
CA LEU A 74 11.45 2.00 -9.59
C LEU A 74 11.29 2.97 -10.76
N GLU A 75 11.33 2.47 -11.99
CA GLU A 75 11.09 3.23 -13.21
C GLU A 75 9.69 3.86 -13.21
N ASP A 76 8.69 3.10 -12.78
CA ASP A 76 7.29 3.52 -12.65
C ASP A 76 7.08 4.42 -11.43
N ILE A 77 7.71 4.13 -10.29
CA ILE A 77 7.67 5.02 -9.12
C ILE A 77 8.22 6.40 -9.49
N ILE A 78 9.44 6.48 -10.04
CA ILE A 78 10.07 7.77 -10.35
C ILE A 78 9.36 8.45 -11.53
N GLY A 79 8.94 7.71 -12.54
CA GLY A 79 8.12 8.20 -13.64
C GLY A 79 6.79 8.82 -13.17
N GLY A 80 6.11 8.17 -12.24
CA GLY A 80 4.90 8.70 -11.59
C GLY A 80 5.14 10.01 -10.85
N HIS A 81 6.30 10.17 -10.21
CA HIS A 81 6.67 11.43 -9.54
C HIS A 81 7.00 12.57 -10.53
N VAL A 82 7.48 12.26 -11.74
CA VAL A 82 7.61 13.27 -12.82
C VAL A 82 6.23 13.79 -13.24
N TRP A 83 5.26 12.89 -13.44
CA TRP A 83 3.88 13.25 -13.77
C TRP A 83 3.24 14.06 -12.63
N LEU A 84 3.35 13.58 -11.39
CA LEU A 84 2.81 14.26 -10.21
C LEU A 84 3.41 15.66 -10.04
N GLY A 85 4.74 15.78 -10.12
CA GLY A 85 5.44 17.06 -10.01
C GLY A 85 4.96 18.07 -11.05
N SER A 86 4.82 17.62 -12.30
CA SER A 86 4.32 18.44 -13.42
C SER A 86 2.87 18.88 -13.19
N ILE A 87 1.98 17.95 -12.82
CA ILE A 87 0.55 18.23 -12.56
C ILE A 87 0.39 19.22 -11.41
N CYS A 88 1.14 19.05 -10.32
CA CYS A 88 1.10 19.95 -9.17
C CYS A 88 1.56 21.38 -9.53
N ILE A 89 2.66 21.52 -10.29
CA ILE A 89 3.15 22.86 -10.70
C ILE A 89 2.14 23.54 -11.64
N LEU A 90 1.67 22.83 -12.67
CA LEU A 90 0.72 23.39 -13.63
C LEU A 90 -0.63 23.73 -12.97
N GLY A 91 -1.14 22.84 -12.12
CA GLY A 91 -2.34 23.07 -11.31
C GLY A 91 -2.16 24.23 -10.32
N GLY A 92 -0.95 24.38 -9.76
CA GLY A 92 -0.62 25.48 -8.87
C GLY A 92 -0.64 26.83 -9.57
N ILE A 93 0.00 26.94 -10.74
CA ILE A 93 -0.05 28.13 -11.60
C ILE A 93 -1.50 28.45 -11.98
N TRP A 94 -2.26 27.44 -12.41
CA TRP A 94 -3.68 27.58 -12.73
C TRP A 94 -4.48 28.20 -11.56
N HIS A 95 -4.32 27.68 -10.34
CA HIS A 95 -5.03 28.20 -9.16
C HIS A 95 -4.58 29.60 -8.72
N ILE A 96 -3.34 30.00 -9.02
CA ILE A 96 -2.87 31.39 -8.80
C ILE A 96 -3.56 32.34 -9.78
N LEU A 97 -3.65 31.96 -11.05
CA LEU A 97 -4.15 32.81 -12.12
C LEU A 97 -5.67 32.83 -12.27
N THR A 98 -6.38 31.91 -11.59
CA THR A 98 -7.83 31.76 -11.74
C THR A 98 -8.58 31.93 -10.41
N LYS A 99 -9.90 32.08 -10.53
CA LYS A 99 -10.84 32.13 -9.41
C LYS A 99 -11.91 31.04 -9.58
N PRO A 100 -12.54 30.56 -8.48
CA PRO A 100 -13.54 29.51 -8.57
C PRO A 100 -14.68 29.86 -9.53
N PHE A 101 -15.01 28.94 -10.44
CA PHE A 101 -16.11 29.08 -11.37
C PHE A 101 -17.47 29.08 -10.67
N ALA A 102 -18.51 29.52 -11.39
CA ALA A 102 -19.85 29.66 -10.81
C ALA A 102 -20.42 28.35 -10.25
N TRP A 103 -20.21 27.22 -10.93
CA TRP A 103 -20.66 25.91 -10.44
C TRP A 103 -19.94 25.52 -9.14
N ALA A 104 -18.63 25.77 -9.04
CA ALA A 104 -17.85 25.45 -7.84
C ALA A 104 -18.31 26.33 -6.66
N ARG A 105 -18.55 27.62 -6.90
CA ARG A 105 -19.08 28.54 -5.88
C ARG A 105 -20.41 28.07 -5.27
N ARG A 106 -21.26 27.40 -6.06
CA ARG A 106 -22.55 26.86 -5.61
C ARG A 106 -22.45 25.48 -4.94
N ALA A 107 -21.37 24.74 -5.18
CA ALA A 107 -21.23 23.38 -4.67
C ALA A 107 -20.59 23.32 -3.26
N PHE A 108 -19.72 24.28 -2.93
CA PHE A 108 -18.92 24.26 -1.71
C PHE A 108 -19.37 25.29 -0.66
N VAL A 109 -19.01 25.02 0.59
CA VAL A 109 -19.12 25.96 1.71
C VAL A 109 -17.80 26.72 1.82
N TRP A 110 -17.86 28.06 1.82
CA TRP A 110 -16.67 28.92 1.75
C TRP A 110 -16.28 29.47 3.13
N SER A 111 -15.92 28.58 4.05
CA SER A 111 -15.48 28.93 5.41
C SER A 111 -14.19 28.21 5.79
N GLY A 112 -13.44 28.76 6.76
CA GLY A 112 -12.20 28.14 7.24
C GLY A 112 -12.40 26.71 7.76
N GLU A 113 -13.49 26.46 8.48
CA GLU A 113 -13.83 25.14 8.99
C GLU A 113 -14.19 24.15 7.88
N ALA A 114 -14.87 24.62 6.82
CA ALA A 114 -15.14 23.77 5.66
C ALA A 114 -13.83 23.37 4.96
N TYR A 115 -12.90 24.30 4.76
CA TYR A 115 -11.59 23.99 4.18
C TYR A 115 -10.78 23.01 5.03
N LEU A 116 -10.82 23.15 6.37
CA LEU A 116 -10.25 22.16 7.29
C LEU A 116 -10.89 20.79 7.06
N SER A 117 -12.22 20.71 7.00
CA SER A 117 -12.95 19.45 6.79
C SER A 117 -12.55 18.75 5.50
N TYR A 118 -12.34 19.48 4.40
CA TYR A 118 -11.92 18.90 3.11
C TYR A 118 -10.53 18.26 3.22
N SER A 119 -9.59 18.94 3.88
CA SER A 119 -8.24 18.43 4.14
C SER A 119 -8.25 17.23 5.08
N LEU A 120 -9.09 17.21 6.11
CA LEU A 120 -9.26 16.06 7.01
C LEU A 120 -9.75 14.83 6.24
N GLY A 121 -10.70 15.02 5.31
CA GLY A 121 -11.20 13.95 4.45
C GLY A 121 -10.10 13.38 3.54
N ALA A 122 -9.28 14.26 2.94
CA ALA A 122 -8.14 13.83 2.12
C ALA A 122 -7.07 13.08 2.95
N LEU A 123 -6.70 13.60 4.12
CA LEU A 123 -5.72 12.97 5.03
C LEU A 123 -6.18 11.61 5.55
N SER A 124 -7.48 11.43 5.76
CA SER A 124 -8.05 10.12 6.12
C SER A 124 -7.75 9.07 5.05
N VAL A 125 -8.05 9.40 3.79
CA VAL A 125 -7.77 8.52 2.65
C VAL A 125 -6.27 8.28 2.52
N PHE A 126 -5.42 9.29 2.69
CA PHE A 126 -3.96 9.12 2.69
C PHE A 126 -3.49 8.14 3.77
N GLY A 127 -4.06 8.19 4.98
CA GLY A 127 -3.76 7.26 6.07
C GLY A 127 -4.11 5.81 5.72
N PHE A 128 -5.29 5.57 5.13
CA PHE A 128 -5.67 4.22 4.70
C PHE A 128 -4.82 3.70 3.54
N ILE A 129 -4.48 4.55 2.57
CA ILE A 129 -3.57 4.20 1.47
C ILE A 129 -2.20 3.83 2.02
N ALA A 130 -1.62 4.66 2.91
CA ALA A 130 -0.33 4.39 3.54
C ALA A 130 -0.34 3.09 4.35
N CYS A 131 -1.43 2.80 5.07
CA CYS A 131 -1.62 1.54 5.79
C CYS A 131 -1.50 0.34 4.84
N CYS A 132 -2.16 0.36 3.69
CA CYS A 132 -2.08 -0.73 2.71
C CYS A 132 -0.70 -0.81 2.03
N PHE A 133 -0.10 0.34 1.69
CA PHE A 133 1.22 0.38 1.05
C PHE A 133 2.29 -0.32 1.88
N VAL A 134 2.43 0.05 3.15
CA VAL A 134 3.47 -0.53 4.03
C VAL A 134 3.20 -2.00 4.34
N TRP A 135 1.92 -2.42 4.31
CA TRP A 135 1.53 -3.79 4.59
C TRP A 135 1.82 -4.76 3.44
N PHE A 136 1.68 -4.31 2.18
CA PHE A 136 1.74 -5.19 1.00
C PHE A 136 2.94 -4.93 0.08
N ASN A 137 3.32 -3.67 -0.14
CA ASN A 137 4.34 -3.34 -1.13
C ASN A 137 5.73 -3.61 -0.56
N ASN A 138 6.57 -4.32 -1.32
CA ASN A 138 7.98 -4.58 -0.98
C ASN A 138 8.97 -3.84 -1.90
N THR A 139 8.50 -3.10 -2.91
CA THR A 139 9.35 -2.26 -3.78
C THR A 139 9.69 -0.93 -3.10
N ALA A 140 8.67 -0.13 -2.75
CA ALA A 140 8.81 1.14 -2.04
C ALA A 140 9.10 0.96 -0.54
N TYR A 141 8.78 -0.21 0.01
CA TYR A 141 9.14 -0.62 1.37
C TYR A 141 9.97 -1.92 1.33
N PRO A 142 11.27 -1.85 0.97
CA PRO A 142 12.13 -3.03 0.86
C PRO A 142 12.14 -3.86 2.14
N SER A 143 11.93 -5.17 2.00
CA SER A 143 11.87 -6.10 3.14
C SER A 143 13.21 -6.21 3.87
N GLU A 144 14.32 -5.80 3.24
CA GLU A 144 15.63 -5.63 3.87
C GLU A 144 15.64 -4.56 4.97
N PHE A 145 14.76 -3.55 4.89
CA PHE A 145 14.68 -2.48 5.89
C PHE A 145 13.47 -2.61 6.81
N TYR A 146 12.36 -3.10 6.27
CA TYR A 146 11.07 -3.14 6.99
C TYR A 146 10.70 -4.54 7.52
N GLY A 147 11.52 -5.56 7.21
CA GLY A 147 11.16 -6.96 7.40
C GLY A 147 10.15 -7.45 6.35
N PRO A 148 9.83 -8.75 6.35
CA PRO A 148 8.89 -9.33 5.39
C PRO A 148 7.47 -8.80 5.59
N THR A 149 6.70 -8.73 4.50
CA THR A 149 5.24 -8.58 4.61
C THR A 149 4.60 -9.83 5.22
N GLY A 150 3.34 -9.75 5.65
CA GLY A 150 2.58 -10.92 6.10
C GLY A 150 2.51 -12.03 5.03
N PRO A 151 2.09 -11.72 3.79
CA PRO A 151 2.14 -12.66 2.66
C PRO A 151 3.53 -13.25 2.44
N GLU A 152 4.58 -12.42 2.51
CA GLU A 152 5.97 -12.83 2.29
C GLU A 152 6.47 -13.82 3.34
N ALA A 153 6.23 -13.56 4.63
CA ALA A 153 6.61 -14.47 5.70
C ALA A 153 5.88 -15.82 5.61
N SER A 154 4.61 -15.80 5.21
CA SER A 154 3.81 -17.03 5.04
C SER A 154 4.31 -17.88 3.87
N GLN A 155 4.61 -17.27 2.72
CA GLN A 155 5.18 -17.97 1.57
C GLN A 155 6.60 -18.48 1.87
N ALA A 156 7.39 -17.71 2.63
CA ALA A 156 8.72 -18.09 3.10
C ALA A 156 8.70 -19.33 4.00
N GLN A 157 7.67 -19.46 4.86
CA GLN A 157 7.46 -20.67 5.67
C GLN A 157 7.22 -21.90 4.78
N ALA A 158 6.31 -21.80 3.81
CA ALA A 158 6.00 -22.90 2.90
C ALA A 158 7.23 -23.32 2.08
N PHE A 159 7.97 -22.35 1.55
CA PHE A 159 9.21 -22.59 0.83
C PHE A 159 10.26 -23.29 1.70
N THR A 160 10.46 -22.85 2.95
CA THR A 160 11.45 -23.43 3.86
C THR A 160 11.19 -24.92 4.14
N PHE A 161 9.94 -25.29 4.40
CA PHE A 161 9.58 -26.69 4.62
C PHE A 161 9.60 -27.53 3.33
N LEU A 162 9.25 -26.95 2.19
CA LEU A 162 9.40 -27.60 0.88
C LEU A 162 10.87 -27.98 0.64
N VAL A 163 11.80 -27.03 0.81
CA VAL A 163 13.24 -27.27 0.64
C VAL A 163 13.73 -28.37 1.57
N ARG A 164 13.38 -28.27 2.86
CA ARG A 164 13.79 -29.26 3.86
C ARG A 164 13.32 -30.66 3.47
N ASP A 165 12.04 -30.82 3.16
CA ASP A 165 11.46 -32.14 2.89
C ASP A 165 11.93 -32.71 1.56
N GLN A 166 12.16 -31.87 0.55
CA GLN A 166 12.78 -32.28 -0.70
C GLN A 166 14.20 -32.83 -0.48
N ARG A 167 15.00 -32.18 0.39
CA ARG A 167 16.34 -32.69 0.77
C ARG A 167 16.28 -34.01 1.54
N LEU A 168 15.19 -34.26 2.27
CA LEU A 168 14.92 -35.54 2.91
C LEU A 168 14.37 -36.61 1.94
N GLY A 169 14.26 -36.30 0.65
CA GLY A 169 13.83 -37.23 -0.39
C GLY A 169 12.33 -37.20 -0.70
N ALA A 170 11.57 -36.23 -0.18
CA ALA A 170 10.16 -36.09 -0.50
C ALA A 170 9.93 -35.60 -1.94
N ASN A 171 9.02 -36.26 -2.67
CA ASN A 171 8.57 -35.79 -3.97
C ASN A 171 7.51 -34.68 -3.80
N VAL A 172 7.96 -33.43 -3.64
CA VAL A 172 7.08 -32.29 -3.29
C VAL A 172 5.96 -32.01 -4.30
N GLY A 173 6.15 -32.37 -5.58
CA GLY A 173 5.14 -32.21 -6.63
C GLY A 173 4.04 -33.28 -6.65
N SER A 174 4.22 -34.40 -5.95
CA SER A 174 3.24 -35.50 -5.87
C SER A 174 2.83 -35.84 -4.44
N ALA A 175 3.30 -35.07 -3.46
CA ALA A 175 2.98 -35.28 -2.05
C ALA A 175 1.57 -34.76 -1.75
N GLN A 176 0.62 -35.68 -1.56
CA GLN A 176 -0.74 -35.36 -1.15
C GLN A 176 -0.79 -34.99 0.34
N GLY A 177 -1.49 -33.91 0.65
CA GLY A 177 -1.80 -33.49 2.01
C GLY A 177 -3.09 -34.16 2.54
N PRO A 178 -3.41 -33.97 3.83
CA PRO A 178 -4.56 -34.64 4.46
C PRO A 178 -5.92 -34.31 3.85
N THR A 179 -6.07 -33.15 3.23
CA THR A 179 -7.33 -32.71 2.60
C THR A 179 -7.52 -33.23 1.17
N GLY A 180 -6.56 -33.99 0.65
CA GLY A 180 -6.53 -34.42 -0.73
C GLY A 180 -5.86 -33.43 -1.70
N LEU A 181 -5.64 -32.17 -1.29
CA LEU A 181 -4.81 -31.20 -2.03
C LEU A 181 -3.32 -31.53 -1.89
N GLY A 182 -2.48 -30.95 -2.75
CA GLY A 182 -1.03 -31.10 -2.61
C GLY A 182 -0.50 -30.41 -1.36
N LYS A 183 0.39 -31.08 -0.63
CA LYS A 183 0.94 -30.60 0.64
C LYS A 183 1.80 -29.34 0.45
N TYR A 184 2.66 -29.35 -0.57
CA TYR A 184 3.61 -28.26 -0.83
C TYR A 184 3.20 -27.39 -2.01
N LEU A 185 2.64 -28.00 -3.06
CA LEU A 185 2.24 -27.32 -4.30
C LEU A 185 0.80 -27.68 -4.65
N MET A 186 0.04 -26.69 -5.13
CA MET A 186 -1.32 -26.85 -5.64
C MET A 186 -1.58 -25.86 -6.77
N ARG A 187 -2.82 -25.78 -7.26
CA ARG A 187 -3.21 -24.79 -8.27
C ARG A 187 -3.99 -23.64 -7.65
N SER A 188 -3.76 -22.43 -8.16
CA SER A 188 -4.63 -21.28 -7.96
C SER A 188 -6.02 -21.54 -8.60
N PRO A 189 -7.02 -20.68 -8.35
CA PRO A 189 -8.30 -20.73 -9.07
C PRO A 189 -8.19 -20.60 -10.59
N THR A 190 -7.11 -19.99 -11.10
CA THR A 190 -6.85 -19.75 -12.53
C THR A 190 -5.82 -20.73 -13.13
N GLY A 191 -5.27 -21.63 -12.32
CA GLY A 191 -4.49 -22.79 -12.78
C GLY A 191 -2.98 -22.67 -12.59
N GLU A 192 -2.43 -21.54 -12.15
CA GLU A 192 -1.02 -21.37 -11.82
C GLU A 192 -0.60 -22.29 -10.67
N VAL A 193 0.65 -22.77 -10.70
CA VAL A 193 1.24 -23.54 -9.60
C VAL A 193 1.63 -22.58 -8.47
N ILE A 194 1.11 -22.85 -7.27
CA ILE A 194 1.27 -22.04 -6.07
C ILE A 194 1.67 -22.92 -4.88
N PHE A 195 2.12 -22.33 -3.77
CA PHE A 195 2.33 -23.09 -2.53
C PHE A 195 0.99 -23.57 -1.93
N GLY A 196 1.04 -24.75 -1.29
CA GLY A 196 -0.08 -25.39 -0.62
C GLY A 196 -0.33 -24.90 0.81
N GLY A 197 -1.33 -25.47 1.46
CA GLY A 197 -1.73 -25.09 2.83
C GLY A 197 -2.40 -23.72 2.90
N GLU A 198 -2.43 -23.12 4.08
CA GLU A 198 -3.14 -21.84 4.29
C GLU A 198 -2.55 -20.67 3.50
N THR A 199 -1.29 -20.77 3.09
CA THR A 199 -0.64 -19.74 2.26
C THR A 199 -1.17 -19.71 0.83
N MET A 200 -2.08 -20.61 0.43
CA MET A 200 -2.78 -20.53 -0.85
C MET A 200 -3.44 -19.16 -1.08
N ARG A 201 -3.82 -18.45 -0.01
CA ARG A 201 -4.40 -17.10 -0.06
C ARG A 201 -3.40 -15.99 -0.45
N PHE A 202 -2.10 -16.27 -0.41
CA PHE A 202 -1.01 -15.32 -0.64
C PHE A 202 -0.23 -15.60 -1.91
N TRP A 203 -0.85 -16.30 -2.86
CA TRP A 203 -0.22 -16.70 -4.12
C TRP A 203 0.12 -15.51 -5.06
N ASP A 204 -0.48 -14.35 -4.83
CA ASP A 204 -0.20 -13.09 -5.52
C ASP A 204 1.16 -12.48 -5.12
N LEU A 205 1.83 -13.00 -4.08
CA LEU A 205 3.14 -12.49 -3.67
C LEU A 205 4.15 -12.58 -4.81
N ARG A 206 4.84 -11.47 -5.02
CA ARG A 206 6.05 -11.35 -5.82
C ARG A 206 7.18 -10.92 -4.89
N ALA A 207 8.32 -11.62 -4.93
CA ALA A 207 9.50 -11.23 -4.15
C ALA A 207 10.79 -11.63 -4.88
N PRO A 208 11.87 -10.83 -4.79
CA PRO A 208 13.11 -11.09 -5.55
C PRO A 208 13.76 -12.43 -5.21
N TRP A 209 13.54 -12.95 -4.00
CA TRP A 209 14.03 -14.26 -3.59
C TRP A 209 13.20 -15.44 -4.13
N LEU A 210 11.98 -15.21 -4.60
CA LEU A 210 11.07 -16.26 -5.08
C LEU A 210 10.90 -16.25 -6.62
N GLU A 211 10.92 -15.07 -7.25
CA GLU A 211 10.72 -14.91 -8.70
C GLU A 211 11.65 -15.77 -9.58
N PRO A 212 12.93 -16.03 -9.25
CA PRO A 212 13.76 -16.94 -10.02
C PRO A 212 13.19 -18.36 -10.16
N LEU A 213 12.31 -18.79 -9.25
CA LEU A 213 11.67 -20.11 -9.25
C LEU A 213 10.30 -20.12 -9.94
N ARG A 214 9.86 -18.97 -10.47
CA ARG A 214 8.60 -18.82 -11.20
C ARG A 214 8.84 -18.94 -12.71
N GLY A 215 8.00 -19.72 -13.37
CA GLY A 215 7.88 -19.81 -14.83
C GLY A 215 6.53 -19.27 -15.32
N PRO A 216 6.21 -19.46 -16.62
CA PRO A 216 4.97 -18.94 -17.21
C PRO A 216 3.67 -19.45 -16.57
N ASN A 217 3.72 -20.62 -15.91
CA ASN A 217 2.57 -21.27 -15.29
C ASN A 217 2.62 -21.23 -13.74
N GLY A 218 3.31 -20.26 -13.14
CA GLY A 218 3.55 -20.19 -11.70
C GLY A 218 4.86 -20.86 -11.28
N LEU A 219 4.92 -21.44 -10.09
CA LEU A 219 6.13 -22.09 -9.57
C LEU A 219 6.57 -23.28 -10.44
N ASP A 220 7.84 -23.28 -10.88
CA ASP A 220 8.38 -24.29 -11.77
C ASP A 220 8.99 -25.45 -10.98
N LEU A 221 8.43 -26.66 -11.15
CA LEU A 221 8.89 -27.86 -10.43
C LEU A 221 10.33 -28.25 -10.79
N SER A 222 10.79 -28.00 -12.02
CA SER A 222 12.16 -28.30 -12.43
C SER A 222 13.16 -27.38 -11.72
N ARG A 223 12.83 -26.09 -11.61
CA ARG A 223 13.63 -25.10 -10.89
C ARG A 223 13.62 -25.36 -9.38
N LEU A 224 12.46 -25.66 -8.80
CA LEU A 224 12.36 -26.07 -7.38
C LEU A 224 13.23 -27.29 -7.08
N LYS A 225 13.40 -28.21 -8.03
CA LYS A 225 14.25 -29.39 -7.86
C LYS A 225 15.74 -29.12 -7.97
N LYS A 226 16.16 -28.16 -8.79
CA LYS A 226 17.56 -28.04 -9.24
C LYS A 226 18.22 -26.70 -8.97
N ASP A 227 17.44 -25.63 -8.87
CA ASP A 227 17.93 -24.26 -8.99
C ASP A 227 17.79 -23.44 -7.70
N ILE A 228 17.29 -24.05 -6.62
CA ILE A 228 17.21 -23.40 -5.30
C ILE A 228 18.62 -23.08 -4.80
N GLN A 229 18.83 -21.81 -4.46
CA GLN A 229 20.11 -21.30 -4.00
C GLN A 229 20.16 -21.19 -2.47
N PRO A 230 21.32 -21.39 -1.82
CA PRO A 230 21.46 -21.23 -0.37
C PRO A 230 21.06 -19.85 0.15
N TRP A 231 21.19 -18.79 -0.65
CA TRP A 231 20.76 -17.45 -0.25
C TRP A 231 19.24 -17.30 -0.20
N GLN A 232 18.49 -18.01 -1.05
CA GLN A 232 17.02 -18.05 -0.99
C GLN A 232 16.57 -18.78 0.26
N GLU A 233 17.24 -19.89 0.63
CA GLU A 233 16.96 -20.64 1.87
C GLU A 233 17.22 -19.80 3.11
N ARG A 234 18.33 -19.05 3.15
CA ARG A 234 18.61 -18.13 4.27
C ARG A 234 17.56 -17.04 4.35
N ARG A 235 17.22 -16.43 3.22
CA ARG A 235 16.22 -15.35 3.14
C ARG A 235 14.85 -15.83 3.58
N SER A 236 14.41 -17.02 3.16
CA SER A 236 13.13 -17.57 3.57
C SER A 236 13.11 -17.97 5.05
N ALA A 237 14.20 -18.53 5.58
CA ALA A 237 14.31 -18.85 7.00
C ALA A 237 14.28 -17.58 7.87
N GLU A 238 14.96 -16.52 7.44
CA GLU A 238 14.91 -15.20 8.08
C GLU A 238 13.48 -14.65 8.05
N TYR A 239 12.83 -14.65 6.89
CA TYR A 239 11.50 -14.06 6.74
C TYR A 239 10.40 -14.84 7.45
N MET A 240 10.45 -16.17 7.48
CA MET A 240 9.48 -16.95 8.24
C MET A 240 9.62 -16.70 9.76
N THR A 241 10.83 -16.43 10.25
CA THR A 241 11.10 -16.19 11.68
C THR A 241 10.91 -14.74 12.09
N HIS A 242 10.79 -13.82 11.14
CA HIS A 242 10.51 -12.39 11.35
C HIS A 242 9.13 -11.98 10.83
N ALA A 243 8.19 -12.92 10.77
CA ALA A 243 6.80 -12.64 10.41
C ALA A 243 6.24 -11.47 11.25
N PRO A 244 5.38 -10.59 10.69
CA PRO A 244 4.92 -9.37 11.35
C PRO A 244 3.85 -9.61 12.44
N LEU A 245 4.13 -10.53 13.37
CA LEU A 245 3.31 -10.88 14.53
C LEU A 245 4.09 -10.64 15.82
N GLY A 246 3.41 -10.02 16.78
CA GLY A 246 3.93 -9.83 18.13
C GLY A 246 2.89 -9.12 19.00
N SER A 247 3.13 -9.13 20.31
CA SER A 247 2.25 -8.49 21.30
C SER A 247 2.54 -6.98 21.43
N LEU A 248 1.62 -6.27 22.08
CA LEU A 248 1.78 -4.83 22.33
C LEU A 248 3.00 -4.49 23.20
N ASN A 249 3.39 -5.39 24.11
CA ASN A 249 4.62 -5.26 24.91
C ASN A 249 5.87 -5.82 24.21
N SER A 250 5.81 -5.95 22.87
CA SER A 250 6.90 -6.34 21.98
C SER A 250 7.43 -7.77 22.13
N VAL A 251 6.59 -8.72 22.54
CA VAL A 251 6.94 -10.15 22.50
C VAL A 251 6.64 -10.66 21.09
N GLY A 252 7.68 -11.04 20.35
CA GLY A 252 7.58 -11.50 18.97
C GLY A 252 7.05 -12.93 18.89
N GLY A 253 6.28 -13.21 17.83
CA GLY A 253 5.69 -14.53 17.58
C GLY A 253 4.17 -14.53 17.70
N VAL A 254 3.61 -15.73 17.82
CA VAL A 254 2.16 -15.92 17.95
C VAL A 254 1.67 -15.50 19.34
N ALA A 255 0.35 -15.32 19.51
CA ALA A 255 -0.22 -14.87 20.78
C ALA A 255 0.02 -15.82 21.98
N THR A 256 0.36 -17.09 21.70
CA THR A 256 0.70 -18.11 22.71
C THR A 256 2.20 -18.29 22.91
N GLU A 257 3.02 -17.44 22.29
CA GLU A 257 4.48 -17.50 22.43
C GLU A 257 4.90 -17.08 23.85
N ILE A 258 5.93 -17.73 24.38
CA ILE A 258 6.52 -17.34 25.67
C ILE A 258 7.37 -16.07 25.51
N ASN A 259 7.59 -15.35 26.62
CA ASN A 259 8.47 -14.17 26.63
C ASN A 259 9.92 -14.58 26.36
N ALA A 260 10.36 -14.46 25.10
CA ALA A 260 11.72 -14.80 24.68
C ALA A 260 12.31 -13.80 23.67
N VAL A 261 11.56 -13.42 22.64
CA VAL A 261 12.04 -12.56 21.55
C VAL A 261 11.40 -11.18 21.65
N ASN A 262 12.21 -10.13 21.70
CA ASN A 262 11.72 -8.75 21.67
C ASN A 262 11.63 -8.25 20.22
N TYR A 263 10.46 -8.40 19.60
CA TYR A 263 10.26 -8.06 18.18
C TYR A 263 8.80 -7.75 17.86
N VAL A 264 8.58 -6.63 17.19
CA VAL A 264 7.35 -6.33 16.42
C VAL A 264 7.80 -5.67 15.13
N SER A 265 7.31 -6.17 14.00
CA SER A 265 7.69 -5.64 12.69
C SER A 265 7.37 -4.14 12.57
N PRO A 266 8.28 -3.34 11.98
CA PRO A 266 7.98 -1.97 11.58
C PRO A 266 6.71 -1.85 10.73
N ARG A 267 6.39 -2.86 9.91
CA ARG A 267 5.16 -2.88 9.10
C ARG A 267 3.90 -2.89 9.98
N SER A 268 3.91 -3.66 11.07
CA SER A 268 2.79 -3.70 12.03
C SER A 268 2.62 -2.35 12.74
N TRP A 269 3.73 -1.74 13.22
CA TRP A 269 3.69 -0.42 13.84
C TRP A 269 3.15 0.66 12.89
N LEU A 270 3.68 0.71 11.66
CA LEU A 270 3.29 1.70 10.67
C LEU A 270 1.85 1.49 10.20
N ALA A 271 1.45 0.27 9.85
CA ALA A 271 0.09 0.00 9.39
C ALA A 271 -0.96 0.33 10.47
N THR A 272 -0.77 -0.17 11.70
CA THR A 272 -1.73 0.07 12.78
C THR A 272 -1.84 1.55 13.16
N SER A 273 -0.71 2.26 13.28
CA SER A 273 -0.73 3.69 13.58
C SER A 273 -1.43 4.51 12.48
N HIS A 274 -1.11 4.28 11.21
CA HIS A 274 -1.72 5.01 10.10
C HIS A 274 -3.19 4.68 9.91
N PHE A 275 -3.63 3.45 10.21
CA PHE A 275 -5.04 3.09 10.22
C PHE A 275 -5.81 3.88 11.28
N VAL A 276 -5.31 3.91 12.53
CA VAL A 276 -5.95 4.64 13.63
C VAL A 276 -6.01 6.13 13.33
N LEU A 277 -4.91 6.71 12.83
CA LEU A 277 -4.89 8.11 12.39
C LEU A 277 -5.92 8.33 11.27
N GLY A 278 -5.88 7.54 10.20
CA GLY A 278 -6.81 7.65 9.07
C GLY A 278 -8.28 7.61 9.49
N PHE A 279 -8.62 6.74 10.45
CA PHE A 279 -9.94 6.66 11.05
C PHE A 279 -10.33 7.95 11.80
N PHE A 280 -9.48 8.45 12.70
CA PHE A 280 -9.82 9.68 13.44
C PHE A 280 -9.83 10.93 12.55
N PHE A 281 -9.01 10.98 11.49
CA PHE A 281 -9.13 12.01 10.45
C PHE A 281 -10.49 11.95 9.73
N PHE A 282 -11.04 10.76 9.49
CA PHE A 282 -12.39 10.59 8.94
C PHE A 282 -13.47 11.10 9.90
N VAL A 283 -13.37 10.74 11.17
CA VAL A 283 -14.30 11.23 12.21
C VAL A 283 -14.25 12.76 12.28
N GLY A 284 -13.05 13.35 12.28
CA GLY A 284 -12.86 14.80 12.23
C GLY A 284 -13.43 15.44 10.96
N HIS A 285 -13.31 14.78 9.82
CA HIS A 285 -13.95 15.21 8.57
C HIS A 285 -15.48 15.30 8.72
N LEU A 286 -16.13 14.23 9.21
CA LEU A 286 -17.59 14.21 9.41
C LEU A 286 -18.03 15.30 10.37
N TRP A 287 -17.33 15.45 11.49
CA TRP A 287 -17.60 16.46 12.51
C TRP A 287 -17.54 17.88 11.93
N HIS A 288 -16.40 18.26 11.33
CA HIS A 288 -16.20 19.62 10.84
C HIS A 288 -16.99 19.93 9.57
N ALA A 289 -17.20 18.96 8.68
CA ALA A 289 -18.02 19.17 7.48
C ALA A 289 -19.49 19.43 7.87
N GLY A 290 -20.03 18.64 8.79
CA GLY A 290 -21.38 18.82 9.33
C GLY A 290 -21.53 20.17 10.04
N ARG A 291 -20.60 20.49 10.94
CA ARG A 291 -20.61 21.76 11.68
C ARG A 291 -20.45 22.97 10.76
N ALA A 292 -19.54 22.92 9.79
CA ALA A 292 -19.35 24.02 8.84
C ALA A 292 -20.61 24.29 8.02
N ARG A 293 -21.35 23.24 7.62
CA ARG A 293 -22.62 23.38 6.91
C ARG A 293 -23.70 23.98 7.81
N ALA A 294 -23.86 23.47 9.04
CA ALA A 294 -24.83 24.02 9.99
C ALA A 294 -24.55 25.48 10.33
N ALA A 295 -23.27 25.85 10.50
CA ALA A 295 -22.85 27.21 10.79
C ALA A 295 -23.07 28.16 9.61
N ALA A 296 -22.79 27.71 8.38
CA ALA A 296 -23.04 28.49 7.18
C ALA A 296 -24.54 28.74 6.95
N ALA A 297 -25.41 27.84 7.43
CA ALA A 297 -26.85 27.98 7.37
C ALA A 297 -27.48 28.63 8.63
N GLY A 298 -26.68 28.90 9.67
CA GLY A 298 -27.06 29.69 10.85
C GLY A 298 -27.83 28.96 11.94
N PHE A 299 -27.74 27.62 12.02
CA PHE A 299 -28.44 26.82 13.04
C PHE A 299 -27.53 25.91 13.87
N GLU A 300 -26.22 26.15 13.88
CA GLU A 300 -25.25 25.32 14.60
C GLU A 300 -25.38 25.40 16.14
N LYS A 301 -26.07 26.43 16.65
CA LYS A 301 -26.27 26.67 18.09
C LYS A 301 -27.60 26.13 18.64
N GLY A 302 -28.40 25.49 17.79
CA GLY A 302 -29.72 24.98 18.16
C GLY A 302 -30.82 25.46 17.22
N ILE A 303 -32.02 24.95 17.48
CA ILE A 303 -33.24 25.29 16.73
C ILE A 303 -33.81 26.59 17.29
N ASP A 304 -34.20 27.51 16.40
CA ASP A 304 -34.99 28.68 16.78
C ASP A 304 -36.37 28.24 17.27
N ARG A 305 -36.70 28.58 18.51
CA ARG A 305 -37.96 28.19 19.14
C ARG A 305 -39.17 28.83 18.49
N ASP A 306 -39.00 29.98 17.83
CA ASP A 306 -40.09 30.69 17.15
C ASP A 306 -40.24 30.25 15.68
N LEU A 307 -39.22 29.58 15.12
CA LEU A 307 -39.15 29.19 13.71
C LEU A 307 -38.68 27.74 13.53
N GLU A 308 -39.21 26.80 14.31
CA GLU A 308 -38.88 25.37 14.18
C GLU A 308 -39.34 24.81 12.82
N PRO A 309 -38.43 24.43 11.90
CA PRO A 309 -38.81 24.11 10.51
C PRO A 309 -39.78 22.94 10.38
N VAL A 310 -39.69 21.97 11.28
CA VAL A 310 -40.53 20.74 11.27
C VAL A 310 -42.00 21.09 11.49
N LEU A 311 -42.32 22.14 12.25
CA LEU A 311 -43.71 22.58 12.49
C LEU A 311 -44.39 23.16 11.24
N PHE A 312 -43.62 23.58 10.23
CA PHE A 312 -44.13 24.08 8.96
C PHE A 312 -44.23 22.99 7.87
N MET A 313 -43.79 21.77 8.15
CA MET A 313 -43.89 20.65 7.22
C MET A 313 -45.24 19.94 7.36
N THR A 314 -45.72 19.38 6.25
CA THR A 314 -46.91 18.52 6.28
C THR A 314 -46.63 17.26 7.12
N PRO A 315 -47.55 16.85 8.02
CA PRO A 315 -47.44 15.58 8.72
C PRO A 315 -47.28 14.42 7.75
N LEU A 316 -46.56 13.38 8.18
CA LEU A 316 -46.30 12.21 7.34
C LEU A 316 -47.48 11.22 7.29
N ASN A 317 -48.53 11.45 8.08
CA ASN A 317 -49.70 10.57 8.23
C ASN A 317 -50.97 11.22 7.67
#